data_AF-A0A3A8NQR0-F1
#
_entry.id   AF-A0A3A8NQR0-F1
#
_cell.length_a   1.000
_cell.length_b   1.000
_cell.length_c   1.000
_cell.angle_alpha   90.00
_cell.angle_beta   90.00
_cell.angle_gamma   90.00
#
_symmetry.space_group_name_H-M   'P 1'
#
loop_
_entity.id
_entity.type
_entity.pdbx_description
1 polymer ?
#
loop_
_entity_poly.entity_id
_entity_poly.type
_entity_poly.pdbx_seq_one_letter_code
_entity_poly.pdbx_strand_id
1 'polypeptide(L)'
;MSDTDFGRGAGPTCALHPLRGATGTCARCGNFMCDTCSEGGTSSRCPTCRERHGLTFPLHRDNWSVSALWDVCWAAFQREWGMLSLAVLISLGVSGGSQLLVNVGLGIGAAADSPVLIGVLGGAGFLAQLVVQGLVQLGLLRVCFDVLQGGRADVARLFSQMHKVIPYLLTLLVIFAIVVVPMIIVGMLGFLAVLGTGAMSGLSADASSSEVMNLLGPVLGVVALLSVVMLFPLVYVLLPLYFVQPELTYEEVPPSPLALLRRCWELARGQRLAMLGVGLITAVLMIGGLIACCVGLIPAMGLGQLLIAGMYLALRPRSDEGFGAPPG
;
A
#
# COMPACT_ATOMS: atom_id res chain seq x y z
N MET A 1 50.08 -41.20 12.37
CA MET A 1 49.64 -40.26 13.41
C MET A 1 48.87 -39.16 12.70
N SER A 2 47.55 -39.34 12.64
CA SER A 2 46.61 -38.37 12.07
C SER A 2 45.97 -37.64 13.24
N ASP A 3 46.42 -36.43 13.52
CA ASP A 3 45.76 -35.51 14.44
C ASP A 3 44.42 -35.11 13.84
N THR A 4 43.41 -35.94 14.09
CA THR A 4 42.02 -35.59 13.88
C THR A 4 41.63 -34.58 14.95
N ASP A 5 41.71 -33.31 14.56
CA ASP A 5 41.30 -32.12 15.29
C ASP A 5 39.77 -32.13 15.50
N PHE A 6 39.29 -32.95 16.44
CA PHE A 6 37.90 -33.05 16.86
C PHE A 6 37.47 -31.92 17.83
N GLY A 7 38.33 -30.91 18.05
CA GLY A 7 38.16 -29.90 19.09
C GLY A 7 37.47 -28.60 18.67
N ARG A 8 37.40 -28.28 17.38
CA ARG A 8 36.57 -27.18 16.88
C ARG A 8 35.24 -27.78 16.44
N GLY A 9 34.29 -27.82 17.37
CA GLY A 9 32.93 -28.27 17.11
C GLY A 9 32.43 -27.72 15.78
N ALA A 10 31.71 -28.55 15.02
CA ALA A 10 31.16 -28.28 13.70
C ALA A 10 30.21 -27.07 13.73
N GLY A 11 30.80 -25.90 13.91
CA GLY A 11 30.13 -24.62 13.85
C GLY A 11 29.70 -24.38 12.42
N PRO A 12 28.69 -23.53 12.23
CA PRO A 12 28.26 -23.16 10.88
C PRO A 12 29.45 -22.64 10.08
N THR A 13 29.61 -23.15 8.85
CA THR A 13 30.67 -22.72 7.93
C THR A 13 30.12 -21.65 6.98
N CYS A 14 31.01 -20.79 6.50
CA CYS A 14 30.62 -19.77 5.53
C CYS A 14 30.15 -20.40 4.22
N ALA A 15 29.01 -19.95 3.71
CA ALA A 15 28.40 -20.52 2.49
C ALA A 15 29.28 -20.34 1.24
N LEU A 16 30.11 -19.29 1.20
CA LEU A 16 31.05 -19.02 0.11
C LEU A 16 32.46 -19.59 0.37
N HIS A 17 32.79 -19.84 1.65
CA HIS A 17 34.11 -20.31 2.07
C HIS A 17 33.95 -21.48 3.06
N PRO A 18 33.73 -22.71 2.57
CA PRO A 18 33.38 -23.86 3.41
C PRO A 18 34.44 -24.23 4.46
N LEU A 19 35.70 -23.86 4.19
CA LEU A 19 36.84 -24.10 5.09
C LEU A 19 36.97 -23.04 6.20
N ARG A 20 36.14 -21.98 6.19
CA ARG A 20 36.16 -20.91 7.20
C ARG A 20 34.92 -20.99 8.08
N GLY A 21 35.13 -20.91 9.39
CA GLY A 21 34.04 -20.76 10.36
C GLY A 21 33.25 -19.48 10.10
N ALA A 22 31.94 -19.54 10.30
CA ALA A 22 31.06 -18.39 10.19
C ALA A 22 31.20 -17.51 11.43
N THR A 23 31.31 -16.20 11.22
CA THR A 23 31.37 -15.18 12.26
C THR A 23 30.10 -14.34 12.32
N GLY A 24 29.22 -14.46 11.31
CA GLY A 24 27.89 -13.86 11.29
C GLY A 24 26.97 -14.50 10.27
N THR A 25 25.75 -13.99 10.17
CA THR A 25 24.77 -14.37 9.15
C THR A 25 24.40 -13.16 8.30
N CYS A 26 24.26 -13.37 7.00
CA CYS A 26 23.84 -12.32 6.09
C CYS A 26 22.42 -11.88 6.46
N ALA A 27 22.25 -10.60 6.79
CA ALA A 27 20.95 -10.02 7.17
C ALA A 27 19.89 -10.09 6.05
N ARG A 28 20.28 -10.43 4.82
CA ARG A 28 19.37 -10.55 3.66
C ARG A 28 19.00 -11.99 3.34
N CYS A 29 19.97 -12.88 3.17
CA CYS A 29 19.71 -14.26 2.73
C CYS A 29 19.84 -15.30 3.84
N GLY A 30 20.24 -14.91 5.04
CA GLY A 30 20.46 -15.81 6.17
C GLY A 30 21.73 -16.66 6.05
N ASN A 31 22.44 -16.63 4.91
CA ASN A 31 23.66 -17.42 4.73
C ASN A 31 24.72 -17.02 5.75
N PHE A 32 25.38 -18.03 6.31
CA PHE A 32 26.55 -17.87 7.15
C PHE A 32 27.70 -17.21 6.40
N MET A 33 28.33 -16.21 7.04
CA MET A 33 29.43 -15.41 6.50
C MET A 33 30.64 -15.55 7.41
N CYS A 34 31.83 -15.69 6.82
CA CYS A 34 33.10 -15.53 7.53
C CYS A 34 33.49 -14.05 7.57
N ASP A 35 34.51 -13.70 8.38
CA ASP A 35 35.01 -12.33 8.51
C ASP A 35 35.37 -11.67 7.19
N THR A 36 35.86 -12.43 6.21
CA THR A 36 36.17 -11.86 4.89
C THR A 36 34.92 -11.50 4.11
N CYS A 37 33.87 -12.32 4.19
CA CYS A 37 32.60 -12.02 3.52
C CYS A 37 31.87 -10.86 4.19
N SER A 38 32.01 -10.70 5.51
CA SER A 38 31.45 -9.58 6.27
C SER A 38 32.37 -8.34 6.31
N GLU A 39 33.51 -8.33 5.62
CA GLU A 39 34.50 -7.23 5.66
C GLU A 39 34.93 -6.87 7.10
N GLY A 40 35.26 -7.87 7.90
CA GLY A 40 35.62 -7.72 9.31
C GLY A 40 34.43 -7.35 10.19
N GLY A 41 33.21 -7.75 9.81
CA GLY A 41 31.98 -7.41 10.52
C GLY A 41 31.39 -6.04 10.15
N THR A 42 32.04 -5.27 9.27
CA THR A 42 31.54 -3.96 8.81
C THR A 42 30.35 -4.08 7.87
N SER A 43 30.19 -5.22 7.19
CA SER A 43 29.08 -5.49 6.29
C SER A 43 28.13 -6.54 6.86
N SER A 44 26.85 -6.16 6.96
CA SER A 44 25.76 -7.06 7.35
C SER A 44 25.31 -8.00 6.21
N ARG A 45 25.93 -7.91 5.02
CA ARG A 45 25.47 -8.60 3.81
C ARG A 45 26.60 -9.37 3.13
N CYS A 46 26.29 -10.55 2.60
CA CYS A 46 27.28 -11.34 1.89
C CYS A 46 27.62 -10.71 0.53
N PRO A 47 28.79 -11.04 -0.06
CA PRO A 47 29.23 -10.49 -1.36
C PRO A 47 28.18 -10.60 -2.44
N THR A 48 27.56 -11.77 -2.61
CA THR A 48 26.48 -11.99 -3.60
C THR A 48 25.26 -11.12 -3.31
N CYS A 49 24.90 -10.94 -2.03
CA CYS A 49 23.81 -10.06 -1.63
C CYS A 49 24.18 -8.58 -1.73
N ARG A 50 25.46 -8.19 -1.65
CA ARG A 50 25.95 -6.83 -1.89
C ARG A 50 25.98 -6.49 -3.38
N GLU A 51 26.49 -7.40 -4.21
CA GLU A 51 26.40 -7.29 -5.68
C GLU A 51 24.95 -7.14 -6.12
N ARG A 52 24.04 -7.93 -5.52
CA ARG A 52 22.59 -7.77 -5.72
C ARG A 52 22.00 -6.55 -5.01
N HIS A 53 22.65 -5.96 -4.01
CA HIS A 53 22.17 -4.74 -3.33
C HIS A 53 22.61 -3.47 -4.06
N GLY A 54 23.56 -3.58 -4.99
CA GLY A 54 23.89 -2.54 -5.97
C GLY A 54 22.93 -2.48 -7.16
N LEU A 55 21.97 -3.42 -7.26
CA LEU A 55 20.84 -3.32 -8.19
C LEU A 55 19.87 -2.29 -7.62
N THR A 56 20.24 -1.02 -7.79
CA THR A 56 19.28 0.06 -7.69
C THR A 56 18.10 -0.25 -8.61
N PHE A 57 16.88 0.10 -8.17
CA PHE A 57 15.71 -0.08 -9.01
C PHE A 57 15.99 0.55 -10.39
N PRO A 58 15.84 -0.20 -11.50
CA PRO A 58 16.46 0.17 -12.78
C PRO A 58 15.78 1.33 -13.49
N LEU A 59 14.57 1.70 -13.06
CA LEU A 59 13.80 2.79 -13.65
C LEU A 59 13.93 4.06 -12.80
N HIS A 60 13.99 5.19 -13.49
CA HIS A 60 14.11 6.54 -12.99
C HIS A 60 13.12 7.43 -13.73
N ARG A 61 12.94 8.64 -13.23
CA ARG A 61 11.96 9.59 -13.76
C ARG A 61 12.12 9.88 -15.27
N ASP A 62 13.34 9.76 -15.79
CA ASP A 62 13.64 10.09 -17.19
C ASP A 62 13.56 8.88 -18.14
N ASN A 63 13.67 7.65 -17.64
CA ASN A 63 13.70 6.44 -18.46
C ASN A 63 12.52 5.49 -18.23
N TRP A 64 11.64 5.80 -17.26
CA TRP A 64 10.50 4.94 -16.95
C TRP A 64 9.40 5.10 -17.99
N SER A 65 8.73 3.98 -18.25
CA SER A 65 7.49 3.91 -19.02
C SER A 65 6.60 2.83 -18.41
N VAL A 66 5.31 2.84 -18.73
CA VAL A 66 4.36 1.85 -18.20
C VAL A 66 4.77 0.42 -18.61
N SER A 67 5.27 0.23 -19.83
CA SER A 67 5.76 -1.07 -20.31
C SER A 67 7.05 -1.50 -19.60
N ALA A 68 8.03 -0.61 -19.48
CA ALA A 68 9.28 -0.94 -18.77
C ALA A 68 9.01 -1.26 -17.29
N LEU A 69 8.08 -0.54 -16.65
CA LEU A 69 7.61 -0.82 -15.30
C LEU A 69 6.97 -2.21 -15.21
N TRP A 70 6.10 -2.54 -16.16
CA TRP A 70 5.47 -3.85 -16.25
C TRP A 70 6.52 -4.96 -16.33
N ASP A 71 7.50 -4.85 -17.22
CA ASP A 71 8.53 -5.88 -17.43
C ASP A 71 9.35 -6.13 -16.15
N VAL A 72 9.75 -5.06 -15.46
CA VAL A 72 10.51 -5.14 -14.21
C VAL A 72 9.66 -5.76 -13.09
N CYS A 73 8.42 -5.29 -12.91
CA CYS A 73 7.52 -5.79 -11.87
C CYS A 73 7.07 -7.23 -12.14
N TRP A 74 6.83 -7.61 -13.40
CA TRP A 74 6.44 -8.96 -13.79
C TRP A 74 7.57 -9.95 -13.57
N ALA A 75 8.81 -9.62 -13.93
CA ALA A 75 9.97 -10.46 -13.63
C ALA A 75 10.18 -10.63 -12.12
N ALA A 76 10.01 -9.57 -11.34
CA ALA A 76 10.09 -9.62 -9.89
C ALA A 76 8.95 -10.47 -9.28
N PHE A 77 7.73 -10.34 -9.82
CA PHE A 77 6.57 -11.13 -9.42
C PHE A 77 6.78 -12.62 -9.71
N GLN A 78 7.19 -12.99 -10.93
CA GLN A 78 7.44 -14.40 -11.29
C GLN A 78 8.45 -15.08 -10.35
N ARG A 79 9.44 -14.34 -9.84
CA ARG A 79 10.43 -14.86 -8.89
C ARG A 79 9.84 -15.20 -7.52
N GLU A 80 8.90 -14.39 -7.02
CA GLU A 80 8.43 -14.44 -5.62
C GLU A 80 6.90 -14.52 -5.50
N TRP A 81 6.19 -14.96 -6.56
CA TRP A 81 4.73 -14.88 -6.67
C TRP A 81 4.01 -15.59 -5.51
N GLY A 82 4.53 -16.74 -5.06
CA GLY A 82 3.95 -17.52 -3.98
C GLY A 82 4.01 -16.80 -2.64
N MET A 83 5.17 -16.23 -2.30
CA MET A 83 5.37 -15.50 -1.05
C MET A 83 4.64 -14.15 -1.04
N LEU A 84 4.56 -13.47 -2.19
CA LEU A 84 3.72 -12.26 -2.34
C LEU A 84 2.23 -12.58 -2.18
N SER A 85 1.77 -13.68 -2.78
CA SER A 85 0.38 -14.15 -2.63
C SER A 85 0.07 -14.51 -1.17
N LEU A 86 0.99 -15.16 -0.47
CA LEU A 86 0.87 -15.45 0.95
C LEU A 86 0.79 -14.16 1.79
N ALA A 87 1.63 -13.17 1.48
CA ALA A 87 1.60 -11.87 2.16
C ALA A 87 0.25 -11.15 1.95
N VAL A 88 -0.31 -11.18 0.74
CA VAL A 88 -1.65 -10.68 0.44
C VAL A 88 -2.72 -11.47 1.19
N LEU A 89 -2.63 -12.80 1.23
CA LEU A 89 -3.60 -13.64 1.93
C LEU A 89 -3.64 -13.33 3.44
N ILE A 90 -2.48 -13.16 4.06
CA ILE A 90 -2.37 -12.73 5.46
C ILE A 90 -2.99 -11.33 5.63
N SER A 91 -2.72 -10.43 4.68
CA SER A 91 -3.28 -9.07 4.70
C SER A 91 -4.81 -9.06 4.62
N LEU A 92 -5.39 -9.90 3.76
CA LEU A 92 -6.83 -10.11 3.64
C LEU A 92 -7.40 -10.75 4.91
N GLY A 93 -6.71 -11.73 5.50
CA GLY A 93 -7.10 -12.36 6.75
C GLY A 93 -7.17 -11.37 7.91
N VAL A 94 -6.17 -10.51 8.08
CA VAL A 94 -6.15 -9.46 9.11
C VAL A 94 -7.26 -8.43 8.88
N SER A 95 -7.44 -7.99 7.62
CA SER A 95 -8.49 -7.01 7.28
C SER A 95 -9.90 -7.57 7.46
N GLY A 96 -10.12 -8.83 7.06
CA GLY A 96 -11.38 -9.55 7.24
C GLY A 96 -11.68 -9.82 8.72
N GLY A 97 -10.67 -10.23 9.50
CA GLY A 97 -10.80 -10.42 10.94
C GLY A 97 -11.19 -9.13 11.66
N SER A 98 -10.54 -8.01 11.30
CA SER A 98 -10.90 -6.70 11.84
C SER A 98 -12.32 -6.28 11.44
N GLN A 99 -12.76 -6.55 10.20
CA GLN A 99 -14.12 -6.23 9.75
C GLN A 99 -15.18 -7.04 10.51
N LEU A 100 -14.90 -8.30 10.84
CA LEU A 100 -15.79 -9.13 11.66
C LEU A 100 -15.97 -8.55 13.06
N LEU A 101 -14.90 -8.03 13.69
CA LEU A 101 -14.99 -7.38 15.00
C LEU A 101 -15.91 -6.15 14.97
N VAL A 102 -15.82 -5.33 13.91
CA VAL A 102 -16.71 -4.19 13.72
C VAL A 102 -18.18 -4.64 13.58
N ASN A 103 -18.43 -5.67 12.78
CA ASN A 103 -19.78 -6.20 12.58
C ASN A 103 -20.39 -6.79 13.86
N VAL A 104 -19.58 -7.45 14.70
CA VAL A 104 -20.01 -7.92 16.03
C VAL A 104 -20.39 -6.74 16.92
N GLY A 105 -19.59 -5.68 16.94
CA GLY A 105 -19.90 -4.46 17.71
C GLY A 105 -21.22 -3.81 17.28
N LEU A 106 -21.45 -3.70 15.96
CA LEU A 106 -22.72 -3.20 15.41
C LEU A 106 -23.89 -4.12 15.77
N GLY A 107 -23.70 -5.44 15.75
CA GLY A 107 -24.72 -6.42 16.15
C GLY A 107 -25.14 -6.30 17.61
N ILE A 108 -24.18 -6.07 18.51
CA ILE A 108 -24.46 -5.80 19.95
C ILE A 108 -25.25 -4.50 20.09
N GLY A 109 -24.84 -3.44 19.38
CA GLY A 109 -25.56 -2.17 19.39
C GLY A 109 -27.01 -2.30 18.94
N ALA A 110 -27.24 -3.07 17.87
CA ALA A 110 -28.59 -3.36 17.37
C ALA A 110 -29.41 -4.20 18.36
N ALA A 111 -28.81 -5.21 18.99
CA ALA A 111 -29.49 -6.04 19.98
C ALA A 111 -29.91 -5.26 21.25
N ALA A 112 -29.18 -4.19 21.58
CA ALA A 112 -29.49 -3.31 22.71
C ALA A 112 -30.48 -2.18 22.37
N ASP A 113 -30.95 -2.08 21.11
CA ASP A 113 -31.82 -1.02 20.59
C ASP A 113 -31.36 0.41 20.96
N SER A 114 -30.04 0.61 21.05
CA SER A 114 -29.45 1.88 21.44
C SER A 114 -28.72 2.52 20.24
N PRO A 115 -29.30 3.55 19.59
CA PRO A 115 -28.66 4.21 18.46
C PRO A 115 -27.33 4.88 18.84
N VAL A 116 -27.21 5.31 20.10
CA VAL A 116 -25.96 5.88 20.64
C VAL A 116 -24.88 4.81 20.69
N LEU A 117 -25.20 3.60 21.17
CA LEU A 117 -24.25 2.49 21.23
C LEU A 117 -23.80 2.06 19.84
N ILE A 118 -24.74 1.97 18.88
CA ILE A 118 -24.44 1.69 17.46
C ILE A 118 -23.47 2.75 16.90
N GLY A 119 -23.76 4.03 17.12
CA GLY A 119 -22.92 5.13 16.63
C GLY A 119 -21.51 5.10 17.21
N VAL A 120 -21.38 4.91 18.53
CA VAL A 120 -20.08 4.88 19.22
C VAL A 120 -19.26 3.65 18.81
N LEU A 121 -19.84 2.44 18.85
CA LEU A 121 -19.13 1.21 18.48
C LEU A 121 -18.82 1.17 16.99
N GLY A 122 -19.73 1.64 16.14
CA GLY A 122 -19.53 1.73 14.70
C GLY A 122 -18.43 2.72 14.33
N GLY A 123 -18.44 3.92 14.93
CA GLY A 123 -17.41 4.94 14.69
C GLY A 123 -16.03 4.48 15.17
N ALA A 124 -15.94 3.95 16.39
CA ALA A 124 -14.68 3.42 16.93
C ALA A 124 -14.18 2.22 16.11
N GLY A 125 -15.07 1.29 15.76
CA GLY A 125 -14.75 0.13 14.93
C GLY A 125 -14.27 0.52 13.53
N PHE A 126 -14.92 1.49 12.89
CA PHE A 126 -14.50 2.01 11.58
C PHE A 126 -13.10 2.65 11.64
N LEU A 127 -12.82 3.47 12.66
CA LEU A 127 -11.49 4.05 12.83
C LEU A 127 -10.43 2.97 13.07
N ALA A 128 -10.71 2.00 13.92
CA ALA A 128 -9.82 0.87 14.17
C ALA A 128 -9.55 0.06 12.88
N GLN A 129 -10.60 -0.24 12.11
CA GLN A 129 -10.51 -0.92 10.81
C GLN A 129 -9.59 -0.18 9.85
N LEU A 130 -9.76 1.14 9.74
CA LEU A 130 -8.99 1.97 8.83
C LEU A 130 -7.50 2.00 9.21
N VAL A 131 -7.20 2.04 10.52
CA VAL A 131 -5.83 1.93 11.03
C VAL A 131 -5.23 0.56 10.71
N VAL A 132 -5.93 -0.54 11.06
CA VAL A 132 -5.45 -1.90 10.83
C VAL A 132 -5.19 -2.15 9.35
N GLN A 133 -6.14 -1.80 8.47
CA GLN A 133 -6.00 -1.93 7.03
C GLN A 133 -4.81 -1.12 6.50
N GLY A 134 -4.64 0.11 6.98
CA GLY A 134 -3.50 0.96 6.63
C GLY A 134 -2.15 0.36 6.99
N LEU A 135 -2.00 -0.15 8.22
CA LEU A 135 -0.75 -0.74 8.70
C LEU A 135 -0.35 -2.00 7.93
N VAL A 136 -1.33 -2.87 7.67
CA VAL A 136 -1.13 -4.07 6.88
C VAL A 136 -0.68 -3.70 5.46
N GLN A 137 -1.30 -2.68 4.87
CA GLN A 137 -0.94 -2.15 3.57
C GLN A 137 0.49 -1.58 3.54
N LEU A 138 0.90 -0.84 4.58
CA LEU A 138 2.28 -0.35 4.73
C LEU A 138 3.28 -1.51 4.82
N GLY A 139 2.93 -2.56 5.57
CA GLY A 139 3.72 -3.79 5.66
C GLY A 139 3.87 -4.49 4.32
N LEU A 140 2.78 -4.63 3.57
CA LEU A 140 2.77 -5.27 2.25
C LEU A 140 3.62 -4.50 1.24
N LEU A 141 3.53 -3.17 1.25
CA LEU A 141 4.40 -2.31 0.43
C LEU A 141 5.87 -2.48 0.79
N ARG A 142 6.22 -2.70 2.06
CA ARG A 142 7.61 -2.95 2.46
C ARG A 142 8.15 -4.24 1.87
N VAL A 143 7.35 -5.30 1.91
CA VAL A 143 7.69 -6.58 1.27
C VAL A 143 7.86 -6.38 -0.25
N CYS A 144 6.99 -5.58 -0.88
CA CYS A 144 7.10 -5.24 -2.30
C CYS A 144 8.42 -4.50 -2.61
N PHE A 145 8.80 -3.50 -1.81
CA PHE A 145 10.08 -2.80 -1.97
C PHE A 145 11.27 -3.74 -1.82
N ASP A 146 11.25 -4.62 -0.81
CA ASP A 146 12.29 -5.61 -0.62
C ASP A 146 12.43 -6.49 -1.87
N VAL A 147 11.32 -6.97 -2.45
CA VAL A 147 11.32 -7.79 -3.68
C VAL A 147 11.83 -7.03 -4.89
N LEU A 148 11.40 -5.78 -5.10
CA LEU A 148 11.82 -4.93 -6.22
C LEU A 148 13.31 -4.56 -6.15
N GLN A 149 13.88 -4.45 -4.95
CA GLN A 149 15.33 -4.30 -4.73
C GLN A 149 16.09 -5.64 -4.80
N GLY A 150 15.44 -6.68 -5.32
CA GLY A 150 16.00 -8.01 -5.52
C GLY A 150 15.95 -8.92 -4.28
N GLY A 151 15.45 -8.44 -3.15
CA GLY A 151 15.26 -9.22 -1.92
C GLY A 151 14.25 -10.36 -2.09
N ARG A 152 14.18 -11.21 -1.06
CA ARG A 152 13.14 -12.24 -0.96
C ARG A 152 11.92 -11.64 -0.26
N ALA A 153 10.72 -12.11 -0.60
CA ALA A 153 9.52 -11.72 0.10
C ALA A 153 9.51 -12.38 1.49
N ASP A 154 9.67 -11.56 2.54
CA ASP A 154 9.64 -12.03 3.93
C ASP A 154 8.37 -11.52 4.62
N VAL A 155 7.46 -12.45 4.91
CA VAL A 155 6.16 -12.20 5.54
C VAL A 155 6.32 -11.64 6.96
N ALA A 156 7.40 -11.99 7.67
CA ALA A 156 7.64 -11.47 9.02
C ALA A 156 7.78 -9.93 9.02
N ARG A 157 8.21 -9.35 7.89
CA ARG A 157 8.36 -7.91 7.75
C ARG A 157 7.03 -7.16 7.60
N LEU A 158 5.91 -7.84 7.32
CA LEU A 158 4.58 -7.22 7.28
C LEU A 158 4.28 -6.45 8.58
N PHE A 159 4.69 -6.99 9.72
CA PHE A 159 4.42 -6.39 11.03
C PHE A 159 5.50 -5.42 11.51
N SER A 160 6.60 -5.26 10.76
CA SER A 160 7.72 -4.38 11.15
C SER A 160 7.32 -2.89 11.19
N GLN A 161 6.24 -2.51 10.52
CA GLN A 161 5.79 -1.13 10.37
C GLN A 161 4.83 -0.65 11.49
N MET A 162 4.56 -1.47 12.52
CA MET A 162 3.66 -1.07 13.62
C MET A 162 4.13 0.18 14.38
N HIS A 163 5.42 0.48 14.40
CA HIS A 163 5.92 1.72 15.02
C HIS A 163 5.47 3.00 14.28
N LYS A 164 4.97 2.89 13.04
CA LYS A 164 4.52 4.02 12.19
C LYS A 164 3.03 4.34 12.32
N VAL A 165 2.31 3.72 13.26
CA VAL A 165 0.87 3.95 13.50
C VAL A 165 0.55 5.43 13.69
N ILE A 166 1.29 6.11 14.56
CA ILE A 166 1.02 7.52 14.91
C ILE A 166 1.21 8.45 13.70
N PRO A 167 2.35 8.42 12.98
CA PRO A 167 2.52 9.21 11.76
C PRO A 167 1.46 8.92 10.69
N TYR A 168 1.09 7.65 10.53
CA TYR A 168 0.03 7.25 9.60
C TYR A 168 -1.32 7.85 9.99
N LEU A 169 -1.70 7.76 11.26
CA LEU A 169 -2.93 8.35 11.80
C LEU A 169 -2.99 9.86 11.62
N LEU A 170 -1.89 10.57 11.90
CA LEU A 170 -1.82 12.02 11.71
C LEU A 170 -1.97 12.38 10.23
N THR A 171 -1.33 11.62 9.34
CA THR A 171 -1.46 11.82 7.89
C THR A 171 -2.88 11.54 7.41
N LEU A 172 -3.51 10.49 7.91
CA LEU A 172 -4.89 10.15 7.60
C LEU A 172 -5.85 11.25 8.05
N LEU A 173 -5.68 11.83 9.24
CA LEU A 173 -6.50 12.93 9.74
C LEU A 173 -6.39 14.16 8.82
N VAL A 174 -5.17 14.49 8.37
CA VAL A 174 -4.95 15.59 7.44
C VAL A 174 -5.63 15.31 6.08
N ILE A 175 -5.49 14.09 5.55
CA ILE A 175 -6.16 13.69 4.30
C ILE A 175 -7.68 13.75 4.45
N PHE A 176 -8.21 13.28 5.58
CA PHE A 176 -9.63 13.34 5.88
C PHE A 176 -10.13 14.79 5.90
N ALA A 177 -9.41 15.70 6.55
CA ALA A 177 -9.75 17.11 6.57
C ALA A 177 -9.68 17.78 5.19
N ILE A 178 -8.71 17.41 4.34
CA ILE A 178 -8.51 18.02 3.02
C ILE A 178 -9.46 17.45 1.96
N VAL A 179 -9.79 16.16 2.01
CA VAL A 179 -10.55 15.48 0.96
C VAL A 179 -11.96 15.16 1.41
N VAL A 180 -12.12 14.50 2.55
CA VAL A 180 -13.42 13.97 2.97
C VAL A 180 -14.34 15.11 3.40
N VAL A 181 -13.85 16.09 4.16
CA VAL A 181 -14.66 17.23 4.60
C VAL A 181 -15.22 18.04 3.41
N PRO A 182 -14.44 18.45 2.40
CA PRO A 182 -15.00 19.10 1.21
C PRO A 182 -15.98 18.21 0.44
N MET A 183 -15.71 16.91 0.32
CA MET A 183 -16.63 15.98 -0.34
C MET A 183 -17.97 15.88 0.40
N ILE A 184 -17.95 15.85 1.74
CA ILE A 184 -19.18 15.90 2.57
C ILE A 184 -19.91 17.22 2.35
N ILE A 185 -19.21 18.35 2.35
CA ILE A 185 -19.82 19.67 2.13
C ILE A 185 -20.49 19.73 0.76
N VAL A 186 -19.82 19.30 -0.31
CA VAL A 186 -20.42 19.34 -1.65
C VAL A 186 -21.54 18.31 -1.79
N GLY A 187 -21.41 17.13 -1.18
CA GLY A 187 -22.50 16.14 -1.13
C GLY A 187 -23.74 16.68 -0.43
N MET A 188 -23.56 17.35 0.73
CA MET A 188 -24.65 18.01 1.47
C MET A 188 -25.28 19.14 0.66
N LEU A 189 -24.48 19.98 0.01
CA LEU A 189 -24.98 21.05 -0.86
C LEU A 189 -25.76 20.50 -2.06
N GLY A 190 -25.25 19.44 -2.70
CA GLY A 190 -25.94 18.76 -3.79
C GLY A 190 -27.27 18.15 -3.35
N PHE A 191 -27.30 17.52 -2.17
CA PHE A 191 -28.52 16.99 -1.57
C PHE A 191 -29.53 18.10 -1.24
N LEU A 192 -29.09 19.21 -0.63
CA LEU A 192 -29.93 20.37 -0.35
C LEU A 192 -30.47 21.00 -1.63
N ALA A 193 -29.68 21.07 -2.70
CA ALA A 193 -30.14 21.56 -4.00
C ALA A 193 -31.26 20.68 -4.58
N VAL A 194 -31.13 19.35 -4.47
CA VAL A 194 -32.20 18.42 -4.87
C VAL A 194 -33.45 18.62 -4.01
N LEU A 195 -33.32 18.77 -2.69
CA LEU A 195 -34.47 19.06 -1.82
C LEU A 195 -35.18 20.36 -2.23
N GLY A 196 -34.42 21.41 -2.57
CA GLY A 196 -34.95 22.71 -2.98
C GLY A 196 -35.74 22.69 -4.29
N THR A 197 -35.55 21.67 -5.15
CA THR A 197 -36.35 21.51 -6.38
C THR A 197 -37.78 21.00 -6.14
N GLY A 198 -38.14 20.67 -4.90
CA GLY A 198 -39.45 20.09 -4.58
C GLY A 198 -39.58 18.61 -4.98
N ALA A 199 -38.49 17.97 -5.43
CA ALA A 199 -38.49 16.54 -5.79
C ALA A 199 -38.92 15.61 -4.64
N MET A 200 -38.80 16.05 -3.38
CA MET A 200 -39.17 15.28 -2.20
C MET A 200 -40.48 15.73 -1.53
N SER A 201 -41.09 16.84 -1.94
CA SER A 201 -42.34 17.33 -1.33
C SER A 201 -43.59 16.53 -1.70
N GLY A 202 -43.49 15.57 -2.62
CA GLY A 202 -44.59 14.70 -3.06
C GLY A 202 -44.62 13.30 -2.42
N LEU A 203 -43.68 12.97 -1.53
CA LEU A 203 -43.61 11.64 -0.92
C LEU A 203 -44.62 11.54 0.24
N SER A 204 -45.83 11.08 -0.06
CA SER A 204 -46.76 10.57 0.96
C SER A 204 -46.29 9.21 1.48
N ALA A 205 -46.61 8.89 2.74
CA ALA A 205 -46.28 7.59 3.34
C ALA A 205 -46.89 6.39 2.58
N ASP A 206 -47.94 6.62 1.79
CA ASP A 206 -48.63 5.62 0.97
C ASP A 206 -48.21 5.62 -0.52
N ALA A 207 -47.09 6.25 -0.87
CA ALA A 207 -46.65 6.33 -2.27
C ALA A 207 -46.43 4.92 -2.87
N SER A 208 -47.01 4.66 -4.03
CA SER A 208 -46.83 3.40 -4.75
C SER A 208 -45.37 3.26 -5.22
N SER A 209 -44.87 2.03 -5.32
CA SER A 209 -43.48 1.77 -5.75
C SER A 209 -43.14 2.38 -7.12
N SER A 210 -44.12 2.51 -8.01
CA SER A 210 -43.97 3.19 -9.30
C SER A 210 -43.83 4.71 -9.17
N GLU A 211 -44.56 5.36 -8.25
CA GLU A 211 -44.41 6.80 -8.00
C GLU A 211 -43.05 7.11 -7.37
N VAL A 212 -42.60 6.27 -6.43
CA VAL A 212 -41.27 6.41 -5.83
C VAL A 212 -40.19 6.29 -6.91
N MET A 213 -40.28 5.30 -7.81
CA MET A 213 -39.30 5.14 -8.90
C MET A 213 -39.29 6.31 -9.88
N ASN A 214 -40.47 6.87 -10.21
CA ASN A 214 -40.58 8.02 -11.10
C ASN A 214 -40.01 9.30 -10.49
N LEU A 215 -40.15 9.49 -9.17
CA LEU A 215 -39.54 10.60 -8.42
C LEU A 215 -38.02 10.39 -8.22
N LEU A 216 -37.59 9.14 -8.04
CA LEU A 216 -36.19 8.80 -7.79
C LEU A 216 -35.34 8.91 -9.06
N GLY A 217 -35.91 8.68 -10.24
CA GLY A 217 -35.20 8.74 -11.52
C GLY A 217 -34.45 10.07 -11.76
N PRO A 218 -35.11 11.24 -11.69
CA PRO A 218 -34.46 12.54 -11.82
C PRO A 218 -33.39 12.78 -10.75
N VAL A 219 -33.64 12.39 -9.50
CA VAL A 219 -32.67 12.52 -8.40
C VAL A 219 -31.42 11.68 -8.67
N LEU A 220 -31.59 10.42 -9.07
CA LEU A 220 -30.49 9.54 -9.46
C LEU A 220 -29.75 10.09 -10.68
N GLY A 221 -30.45 10.68 -11.65
CA GLY A 221 -29.84 11.34 -12.81
C GLY A 221 -28.94 12.51 -12.41
N VAL A 222 -29.42 13.39 -11.52
CA VAL A 222 -28.64 14.53 -11.01
C VAL A 222 -27.45 14.05 -10.17
N VAL A 223 -27.65 13.07 -9.28
CA VAL A 223 -26.58 12.49 -8.45
C VAL A 223 -25.53 11.79 -9.32
N ALA A 224 -25.94 11.06 -10.35
CA ALA A 224 -25.03 10.41 -11.29
C ALA A 224 -24.22 11.44 -12.08
N LEU A 225 -24.87 12.50 -12.58
CA LEU A 225 -24.19 13.59 -13.28
C LEU A 225 -23.19 14.30 -12.36
N LEU A 226 -23.59 14.65 -11.14
CA LEU A 226 -22.72 15.28 -10.14
C LEU A 226 -21.52 14.37 -9.82
N SER A 227 -21.76 13.06 -9.71
CA SER A 227 -20.73 12.06 -9.45
C SER A 227 -19.72 11.97 -10.60
N VAL A 228 -20.16 12.01 -11.86
CA VAL A 228 -19.29 12.06 -13.05
C VAL A 228 -18.48 13.35 -13.10
N VAL A 229 -19.10 14.50 -12.81
CA VAL A 229 -18.41 15.79 -12.75
C VAL A 229 -17.37 15.80 -11.64
N MET A 230 -17.68 15.22 -10.48
CA MET A 230 -16.76 15.12 -9.35
C MET A 230 -15.67 14.08 -9.51
N LEU A 231 -15.85 13.11 -10.41
CA LEU A 231 -14.85 12.07 -10.64
C LEU A 231 -13.52 12.66 -11.11
N PHE A 232 -13.53 13.63 -12.02
CA PHE A 232 -12.31 14.26 -12.54
C PHE A 232 -11.47 14.98 -11.46
N PRO A 233 -12.02 15.93 -10.67
CA PRO A 233 -11.25 16.56 -9.60
C PRO A 233 -10.88 15.57 -8.51
N LEU A 234 -11.74 14.58 -8.21
CA LEU A 234 -11.43 13.55 -7.23
C LEU A 234 -10.25 12.69 -7.67
N VAL A 235 -10.24 12.17 -8.90
CA VAL A 235 -9.11 11.40 -9.46
C VAL A 235 -7.83 12.24 -9.47
N TYR A 236 -7.93 13.52 -9.84
CA TYR A 236 -6.81 14.44 -9.85
C TYR A 236 -6.18 14.62 -8.45
N VAL A 237 -7.01 14.70 -7.40
CA VAL A 237 -6.57 14.85 -6.01
C VAL A 237 -6.13 13.52 -5.40
N LEU A 238 -6.80 12.41 -5.72
CA LEU A 238 -6.48 11.07 -5.17
C LEU A 238 -5.19 10.48 -5.73
N LEU A 239 -4.84 10.77 -6.98
CA LEU A 239 -3.62 10.29 -7.62
C LEU A 239 -2.34 10.52 -6.78
N PRO A 240 -2.01 11.76 -6.37
CA PRO A 240 -0.85 12.00 -5.51
C PRO A 240 -1.01 11.39 -4.11
N LEU A 241 -2.23 11.37 -3.56
CA LEU A 241 -2.50 10.77 -2.25
C LEU A 241 -2.25 9.27 -2.22
N TYR A 242 -2.30 8.61 -3.37
CA TYR A 242 -1.95 7.21 -3.49
C TYR A 242 -0.48 6.90 -3.13
N PHE A 243 0.43 7.87 -3.27
CA PHE A 243 1.84 7.73 -2.88
C PHE A 243 2.12 7.94 -1.39
N VAL A 244 1.13 8.38 -0.60
CA VAL A 244 1.28 8.59 0.84
C VAL A 244 1.74 7.31 1.54
N GLN A 245 1.14 6.17 1.18
CA GLN A 245 1.50 4.88 1.79
C GLN A 245 2.92 4.43 1.38
N PRO A 246 3.30 4.40 0.09
CA PRO A 246 4.68 4.16 -0.34
C PRO A 246 5.73 5.05 0.35
N GLU A 247 5.49 6.36 0.44
CA GLU A 247 6.42 7.33 1.05
C GLU A 247 6.60 7.06 2.55
N LEU A 248 5.50 6.84 3.29
CA LEU A 248 5.56 6.49 4.71
C LEU A 248 6.25 5.15 4.96
N THR A 249 6.05 4.17 4.08
CA THR A 249 6.69 2.86 4.21
C THR A 249 8.20 2.96 3.96
N TYR A 250 8.61 3.74 2.96
CA TYR A 250 10.00 3.84 2.52
C TYR A 250 10.88 4.58 3.53
N GLU A 251 10.44 5.73 4.05
CA GLU A 251 11.23 6.54 4.98
C GLU A 251 11.32 5.87 6.36
N GLU A 252 12.52 5.77 6.94
CA GLU A 252 12.68 5.21 8.29
C GLU A 252 12.17 6.18 9.36
N VAL A 253 12.49 7.46 9.20
CA VAL A 253 11.99 8.54 10.06
C VAL A 253 10.85 9.24 9.32
N PRO A 254 9.60 9.14 9.82
CA PRO A 254 8.45 9.69 9.13
C PRO A 254 8.52 11.24 9.13
N PRO A 255 8.45 11.89 7.96
CA PRO A 255 8.39 13.35 7.89
C PRO A 255 7.04 13.87 8.43
N SER A 256 6.94 15.19 8.63
CA SER A 256 5.67 15.79 9.03
C SER A 256 4.58 15.52 7.97
N PRO A 257 3.30 15.34 8.35
CA PRO A 257 2.23 15.00 7.41
C PRO A 257 2.10 15.95 6.22
N LEU A 258 2.28 17.25 6.44
CA LEU A 258 2.23 18.25 5.37
C LEU A 258 3.45 18.18 4.43
N ALA A 259 4.64 17.90 4.96
CA ALA A 259 5.82 17.70 4.14
C ALA A 259 5.69 16.43 3.28
N LEU A 260 5.14 15.36 3.88
CA LEU A 260 4.84 14.12 3.17
C LEU A 260 3.88 14.37 1.99
N LEU A 261 2.76 15.08 2.24
CA LEU A 261 1.80 15.42 1.20
C LEU A 261 2.44 16.25 0.10
N ARG A 262 3.24 17.28 0.46
CA ARG A 262 3.94 18.11 -0.52
C ARG A 262 4.85 17.29 -1.43
N ARG A 263 5.64 16.37 -0.87
CA ARG A 263 6.48 15.44 -1.65
C ARG A 263 5.64 14.58 -2.59
N CYS A 264 4.52 14.02 -2.11
CA CYS A 264 3.62 13.22 -2.94
C CYS A 264 3.07 14.02 -4.15
N TRP A 265 2.73 15.29 -3.96
CA TRP A 265 2.30 16.19 -5.04
C TRP A 265 3.43 16.52 -6.02
N GLU A 266 4.66 16.69 -5.53
CA GLU A 266 5.85 16.90 -6.37
C GLU A 266 6.19 15.64 -7.20
N LEU A 267 6.08 14.44 -6.60
CA LEU A 267 6.25 13.16 -7.29
C LEU A 267 5.26 13.01 -8.44
N ALA A 268 3.98 13.32 -8.21
CA ALA A 268 2.92 13.19 -9.22
C ALA A 268 2.97 14.27 -10.31
N ARG A 269 3.74 15.35 -10.14
CA ARG A 269 3.76 16.48 -11.09
C ARG A 269 4.31 16.03 -12.46
N GLY A 270 3.52 16.23 -13.51
CA GLY A 270 3.90 15.89 -14.88
C GLY A 270 3.75 14.41 -15.26
N GLN A 271 3.40 13.53 -14.31
CA GLN A 271 3.33 12.08 -14.52
C GLN A 271 1.95 11.46 -14.22
N ARG A 272 0.92 12.30 -14.00
CA ARG A 272 -0.43 11.84 -13.60
C ARG A 272 -1.11 10.89 -14.58
N LEU A 273 -0.95 11.13 -15.89
CA LEU A 273 -1.56 10.26 -16.90
C LEU A 273 -0.92 8.87 -16.91
N ALA A 274 0.40 8.79 -16.73
CA ALA A 274 1.10 7.52 -16.62
C ALA A 274 0.70 6.77 -15.33
N MET A 275 0.55 7.50 -14.21
CA MET A 275 0.00 6.93 -12.97
C MET A 275 -1.42 6.39 -13.15
N LEU A 276 -2.28 7.11 -13.86
CA LEU A 276 -3.63 6.66 -14.21
C LEU A 276 -3.58 5.38 -15.05
N GLY A 277 -2.64 5.29 -16.00
CA GLY A 277 -2.40 4.09 -16.80
C GLY A 277 -2.02 2.87 -15.95
N VAL A 278 -1.11 3.03 -14.98
CA VAL A 278 -0.75 1.97 -14.01
C VAL A 278 -1.95 1.58 -13.15
N GLY A 279 -2.76 2.57 -12.72
CA GLY A 279 -4.01 2.33 -12.00
C GLY A 279 -5.02 1.52 -12.82
N LEU A 280 -5.19 1.84 -14.11
CA LEU A 280 -6.07 1.11 -15.02
C LEU A 280 -5.59 -0.32 -15.26
N ILE A 281 -4.27 -0.53 -15.46
CA ILE A 281 -3.70 -1.88 -15.57
C ILE A 281 -3.98 -2.68 -14.30
N THR A 282 -3.78 -2.06 -13.13
CA THR A 282 -4.06 -2.71 -11.85
C THR A 282 -5.55 -3.06 -11.73
N ALA A 283 -6.47 -2.17 -12.15
CA ALA A 283 -7.90 -2.44 -12.16
C ALA A 283 -8.27 -3.61 -13.09
N VAL A 284 -7.70 -3.67 -14.30
CA VAL A 284 -7.91 -4.78 -15.25
C VAL A 284 -7.39 -6.10 -14.69
N LEU A 285 -6.22 -6.10 -14.04
CA LEU A 285 -5.69 -7.29 -13.37
C LEU A 285 -6.62 -7.79 -12.27
N MET A 286 -7.17 -6.86 -11.47
CA MET A 286 -8.10 -7.21 -10.39
C MET A 286 -9.41 -7.79 -10.95
N ILE A 287 -9.95 -7.21 -12.03
CA ILE A 287 -11.13 -7.76 -12.71
C ILE A 287 -10.83 -9.15 -13.30
N GLY A 288 -9.67 -9.33 -13.95
CA GLY A 288 -9.25 -10.63 -14.45
C GLY A 288 -9.10 -11.68 -13.34
N GLY A 289 -8.52 -11.29 -12.21
CA GLY A 289 -8.40 -12.14 -11.02
C GLY A 289 -9.75 -12.51 -10.40
N LEU A 290 -10.73 -11.60 -10.43
CA LEU A 290 -12.10 -11.85 -9.99
C LEU A 290 -12.80 -12.86 -10.91
N ILE A 291 -12.70 -12.67 -12.24
CA ILE A 291 -13.26 -13.59 -13.24
C ILE A 291 -12.64 -14.99 -13.11
N ALA A 292 -11.36 -15.08 -12.72
CA ALA A 292 -10.67 -16.33 -12.38
C ALA A 292 -11.05 -16.89 -10.98
N CYS A 293 -12.36 -16.97 -10.71
CA CYS A 293 -12.95 -17.60 -9.52
C CYS A 293 -12.48 -17.04 -8.17
N CYS A 294 -12.16 -15.75 -8.08
CA CYS A 294 -11.62 -15.08 -6.88
C CYS A 294 -10.23 -15.58 -6.39
N VAL A 295 -9.81 -16.81 -6.73
CA VAL A 295 -8.49 -17.33 -6.41
C VAL A 295 -7.41 -16.53 -7.13
N GLY A 296 -7.68 -16.09 -8.36
CA GLY A 296 -6.81 -15.21 -9.13
C GLY A 296 -6.67 -13.79 -8.56
N LEU A 297 -7.58 -13.36 -7.66
CA LEU A 297 -7.53 -12.03 -7.06
C LEU A 297 -6.31 -11.85 -6.15
N ILE A 298 -5.90 -12.90 -5.44
CA ILE A 298 -4.76 -12.87 -4.52
C ILE A 298 -3.44 -12.55 -5.25
N PRO A 299 -3.03 -13.31 -6.30
CA PRO A 299 -1.83 -12.97 -7.06
C PRO A 299 -1.98 -11.64 -7.81
N ALA A 300 -3.18 -11.30 -8.31
CA ALA A 300 -3.43 -10.02 -8.97
C ALA A 300 -3.20 -8.83 -8.04
N MET A 301 -3.64 -8.91 -6.79
CA MET A 301 -3.36 -7.90 -5.76
C MET A 301 -1.86 -7.78 -5.49
N GLY A 302 -1.15 -8.90 -5.38
CA GLY A 302 0.31 -8.91 -5.15
C GLY A 302 1.06 -8.21 -6.28
N LEU A 303 0.72 -8.50 -7.53
CA LEU A 303 1.29 -7.83 -8.70
C LEU A 303 0.88 -6.35 -8.77
N GLY A 304 -0.37 -6.03 -8.45
CA GLY A 304 -0.84 -4.64 -8.35
C GLY A 304 -0.01 -3.83 -7.36
N GLN A 305 0.22 -4.35 -6.16
CA GLN A 305 1.07 -3.69 -5.16
C GLN A 305 2.52 -3.53 -5.61
N LEU A 306 3.08 -4.51 -6.33
CA LEU A 306 4.41 -4.38 -6.94
C LEU A 306 4.47 -3.28 -8.00
N LEU A 307 3.45 -3.15 -8.86
CA LEU A 307 3.40 -2.08 -9.87
C LEU A 307 3.38 -0.71 -9.21
N ILE A 308 2.63 -0.56 -8.11
CA ILE A 308 2.51 0.69 -7.37
C ILE A 308 3.82 1.03 -6.67
N ALA A 309 4.43 0.05 -5.99
CA ALA A 309 5.73 0.21 -5.34
C ALA A 309 6.82 0.53 -6.37
N GLY A 310 6.83 -0.14 -7.52
CA GLY A 310 7.78 0.10 -8.61
C GLY A 310 7.59 1.48 -9.24
N MET A 311 6.35 1.92 -9.44
CA MET A 311 6.05 3.27 -9.93
C MET A 311 6.55 4.34 -8.96
N TYR A 312 6.36 4.13 -7.65
CA TYR A 312 6.90 5.02 -6.63
C TYR A 312 8.43 5.09 -6.68
N LEU A 313 9.12 3.93 -6.77
CA LEU A 313 10.58 3.89 -6.90
C LEU A 313 11.08 4.54 -8.19
N ALA A 314 10.33 4.43 -9.30
CA ALA A 314 10.68 5.07 -10.58
C ALA A 314 10.62 6.61 -10.49
N LEU A 315 9.61 7.13 -9.80
CA LEU A 315 9.32 8.57 -9.76
C LEU A 315 10.11 9.32 -8.69
N ARG A 316 10.62 8.62 -7.68
CA ARG A 316 11.35 9.22 -6.56
C ARG A 316 12.74 9.72 -7.01
N PRO A 317 13.10 10.98 -6.73
CA PRO A 317 14.46 11.47 -6.94
C PRO A 317 15.46 10.63 -6.16
N ARG A 318 16.61 10.32 -6.76
CA ARG A 318 17.70 9.65 -6.02
C ARG A 318 18.35 10.66 -5.10
N SER A 319 18.49 10.30 -3.83
CA SER A 319 19.26 11.08 -2.84
C SER A 319 20.70 11.35 -3.31
N ASP A 320 21.23 10.51 -4.18
CA ASP A 320 22.61 10.58 -4.67
C ASP A 320 22.81 11.66 -5.75
N GLU A 321 21.73 12.19 -6.34
CA GLU A 321 21.80 13.30 -7.30
C GLU A 321 21.82 14.69 -6.62
N GLY A 322 21.63 14.73 -5.29
CA GLY A 322 21.59 15.96 -4.48
C GLY A 322 22.93 16.41 -3.90
N PHE A 323 24.01 15.63 -4.04
CA PHE A 323 25.36 16.01 -3.64
C PHE A 323 26.25 16.41 -4.83
N GLY A 324 25.66 17.03 -5.85
CA GLY A 324 26.44 17.93 -6.69
C GLY A 324 27.00 19.03 -5.78
N ALA A 325 28.33 19.13 -5.70
CA ALA A 325 29.00 20.16 -4.91
C ALA A 325 28.33 21.53 -5.16
N PRO A 326 28.11 22.34 -4.12
CA PRO A 326 27.55 23.67 -4.31
C PRO A 326 28.38 24.41 -5.37
N PRO A 327 27.74 25.18 -6.29
CA PRO A 327 28.49 25.99 -7.23
C PRO A 327 29.42 26.91 -6.42
N GLY A 328 30.73 26.74 -6.64
CA GLY A 328 31.77 27.60 -6.09
C GLY A 328 31.81 28.95 -6.78
#